data_AF-A0A9W8UYD1-F1
#
_entry.id   AF-A0A9W8UYD1-F1
#
_cell.length_a   1.000
_cell.length_b   1.000
_cell.length_c   1.000
_cell.angle_alpha   90.00
_cell.angle_beta   90.00
_cell.angle_gamma   90.00
#
_symmetry.space_group_name_H-M   'P 1'
#
loop_
_entity.id
_entity.type
_entity.pdbx_description
1 polymer ?
#
loop_
_entity_poly.entity_id
_entity_poly.type
_entity_poly.pdbx_seq_one_letter_code
_entity_poly.pdbx_strand_id
1 'polypeptide(L)'
;MFNRTLIRGLAALEPTLYPRAVTLPVRPLTRFPSCRSLSTTSSLQTHEIRSIAELPQRISPRYLQSTKPGSSLLSLNWPKPPQNLLLIHKLYSAPVVEAVVKFSKYIHNEYPEVNLVFEPRIAESLKERLRFPIYSSDNRSNMADKIDVIATFGGDGTVLRAASLYKLHGSVPPILSFSMGTLGFLGEWDFGEHKKAWREMYMSGSDVAMRDAAYPRGAWDKTSTGSYAGWERHKGKSLGSQRASKVLLRHRIKADVYDPSGNNINHWLSDTLSSDAESGAKPIAGSKESSPSLRAINEISVHRGSHPHLAVIDIYQNGHFLTETTADGILISTPTGSTAYSLSAGGPIVHPLVKSLLITPISPCSLSFRSLVLPLDTKVNLRMSPKNRGRELDLSIDGKRCVGVSPGTEIRVEGEFVGRAGPGEEWHGGVPCVIRTEDDDPWVGGLTGLLKFNHPFGREPAGDEFDG
;
A
#
# COMPACT_ATOMS: atom_id res chain seq x y z
N MET A 1 -4.01 46.93 46.15
CA MET A 1 -4.35 48.32 45.76
C MET A 1 -5.81 48.35 45.32
N PHE A 2 -6.56 49.29 45.90
CA PHE A 2 -7.97 49.68 45.65
C PHE A 2 -8.28 49.86 44.15
N ASN A 3 -9.50 49.73 43.59
CA ASN A 3 -10.85 50.25 43.92
C ASN A 3 -11.92 49.50 43.07
N ARG A 4 -13.03 48.94 43.60
CA ARG A 4 -14.44 49.48 43.65
C ARG A 4 -14.87 50.39 42.46
N THR A 5 -16.00 50.18 41.77
CA THR A 5 -17.40 50.65 42.10
C THR A 5 -18.38 50.05 41.02
N LEU A 6 -19.47 49.30 41.28
CA LEU A 6 -20.89 49.66 41.63
C LEU A 6 -21.53 50.69 40.63
N ILE A 7 -22.68 50.49 39.97
CA ILE A 7 -24.12 50.54 40.41
C ILE A 7 -24.98 50.23 39.13
N ARG A 8 -25.91 49.25 39.08
CA ARG A 8 -27.36 49.23 39.45
C ARG A 8 -28.32 49.95 38.46
N GLY A 9 -29.36 49.25 38.00
CA GLY A 9 -30.51 49.81 37.28
C GLY A 9 -31.59 48.76 36.95
N LEU A 10 -32.58 48.63 37.83
CA LEU A 10 -33.81 47.83 37.72
C LEU A 10 -34.91 48.65 37.01
N ALA A 11 -35.78 48.00 36.21
CA ALA A 11 -37.23 48.20 36.25
C ALA A 11 -37.96 47.16 35.37
N ALA A 12 -38.96 46.50 35.96
CA ALA A 12 -39.98 45.66 35.33
C ALA A 12 -41.29 46.46 35.20
N LEU A 13 -42.18 46.06 34.27
CA LEU A 13 -43.65 46.22 34.35
C LEU A 13 -44.34 45.45 33.18
N GLU A 14 -45.22 44.52 33.56
CA GLU A 14 -46.23 43.79 32.76
C GLU A 14 -47.50 44.67 32.48
N PRO A 15 -48.68 44.13 32.07
CA PRO A 15 -49.11 43.46 30.82
C PRO A 15 -50.39 44.15 30.25
N THR A 16 -51.23 43.41 29.48
CA THR A 16 -52.62 43.70 29.00
C THR A 16 -52.72 44.31 27.59
N LEU A 17 -53.68 44.03 26.68
CA LEU A 17 -54.96 43.29 26.64
C LEU A 17 -55.34 43.05 25.15
N TYR A 18 -56.03 41.95 24.83
CA TYR A 18 -56.72 41.69 23.54
C TYR A 18 -57.87 42.71 23.28
N PRO A 19 -58.31 42.94 22.02
CA PRO A 19 -59.58 42.32 21.63
C PRO A 19 -59.78 41.94 20.14
N ARG A 20 -60.52 40.82 20.01
CA ARG A 20 -61.64 40.46 19.09
C ARG A 20 -61.51 40.45 17.56
N ALA A 21 -62.04 39.33 17.06
CA ALA A 21 -62.26 38.91 15.69
C ALA A 21 -63.36 39.69 14.94
N VAL A 22 -63.21 39.75 13.61
CA VAL A 22 -64.28 40.02 12.64
C VAL A 22 -64.19 38.97 11.53
N THR A 23 -65.35 38.40 11.20
CA THR A 23 -65.56 37.26 10.31
C THR A 23 -66.20 37.70 8.98
N LEU A 24 -65.80 37.00 7.90
CA LEU A 24 -66.49 36.71 6.61
C LEU A 24 -66.41 37.75 5.47
N PRO A 25 -66.54 37.35 4.17
CA PRO A 25 -67.08 36.08 3.65
C PRO A 25 -66.28 35.34 2.55
N VAL A 26 -66.71 34.10 2.33
CA VAL A 26 -66.30 33.14 1.30
C VAL A 26 -66.90 33.49 -0.07
N ARG A 27 -66.13 33.32 -1.15
CA ARG A 27 -66.64 32.99 -2.50
C ARG A 27 -65.75 31.91 -3.15
N PRO A 28 -66.35 30.87 -3.78
CA PRO A 28 -65.61 29.77 -4.36
C PRO A 28 -65.36 30.02 -5.86
N LEU A 29 -64.16 29.75 -6.34
CA LEU A 29 -63.93 29.48 -7.77
C LEU A 29 -62.92 28.35 -7.93
N THR A 30 -63.48 27.22 -8.31
CA THR A 30 -62.85 26.03 -8.87
C THR A 30 -61.89 26.38 -10.01
N ARG A 31 -60.65 25.89 -9.92
CA ARG A 31 -59.81 25.53 -11.07
C ARG A 31 -58.71 24.58 -10.60
N PHE A 32 -58.85 23.31 -10.96
CA PHE A 32 -57.74 22.36 -10.97
C PHE A 32 -56.66 22.85 -11.95
N PRO A 33 -55.39 22.75 -11.56
CA PRO A 33 -54.47 22.02 -12.43
C PRO A 33 -53.64 21.00 -11.65
N SER A 34 -53.28 19.94 -12.38
CA SER A 34 -52.53 18.77 -11.97
C SER A 34 -51.46 19.02 -10.90
N CYS A 35 -51.55 18.27 -9.80
CA CYS A 35 -50.45 18.08 -8.88
C CYS A 35 -49.32 17.33 -9.62
N ARG A 36 -48.37 18.06 -10.20
CA ARG A 36 -47.03 17.50 -10.43
C ARG A 36 -46.37 17.47 -9.07
N SER A 37 -46.29 16.29 -8.45
CA SER A 37 -45.36 16.10 -7.34
C SER A 37 -43.96 16.33 -7.91
N LEU A 38 -43.44 17.53 -7.71
CA LEU A 38 -42.01 17.77 -7.79
C LEU A 38 -41.41 17.03 -6.59
N SER A 39 -41.08 15.76 -6.79
CA SER A 39 -40.17 15.03 -5.92
C SER A 39 -38.83 15.74 -6.03
N THR A 40 -38.60 16.73 -5.17
CA THR A 40 -37.25 17.21 -4.89
C THR A 40 -36.56 16.13 -4.09
N THR A 41 -36.07 15.08 -4.76
CA THR A 41 -34.99 14.27 -4.21
C THR A 41 -33.73 15.13 -4.30
N SER A 42 -33.60 16.11 -3.40
CA SER A 42 -32.29 16.58 -3.01
C SER A 42 -31.59 15.35 -2.45
N SER A 43 -30.66 14.78 -3.19
CA SER A 43 -29.79 13.71 -2.72
C SER A 43 -29.11 14.21 -1.44
N LEU A 44 -29.59 13.74 -0.29
CA LEU A 44 -28.89 13.91 0.98
C LEU A 44 -27.48 13.40 0.74
N GLN A 45 -26.47 14.28 0.80
CA GLN A 45 -25.07 13.88 0.77
C GLN A 45 -24.82 13.04 2.03
N THR A 46 -24.97 11.72 1.90
CA THR A 46 -24.79 10.79 3.01
C THR A 46 -23.31 10.76 3.36
N HIS A 47 -22.97 11.26 4.55
CA HIS A 47 -21.64 11.20 5.17
C HIS A 47 -21.37 9.79 5.71
N GLU A 48 -21.59 8.78 4.87
CA GLU A 48 -21.68 7.40 5.31
C GLU A 48 -20.35 6.66 5.06
N ILE A 49 -19.80 6.09 6.14
CA ILE A 49 -18.73 5.10 6.06
C ILE A 49 -19.42 3.73 5.95
N ARG A 50 -19.22 3.06 4.83
CA ARG A 50 -19.80 1.74 4.53
C ARG A 50 -18.80 0.62 4.78
N SER A 51 -19.32 -0.60 4.98
CA SER A 51 -18.47 -1.76 5.16
C SER A 51 -17.87 -2.21 3.82
N ILE A 52 -16.58 -2.56 3.83
CA ILE A 52 -15.91 -3.17 2.68
C ILE A 52 -16.55 -4.51 2.25
N ALA A 53 -17.35 -5.15 3.13
CA ALA A 53 -18.08 -6.38 2.81
C ALA A 53 -19.10 -6.18 1.67
N GLU A 54 -19.64 -4.97 1.52
CA GLU A 54 -20.60 -4.58 0.47
C GLU A 54 -19.97 -4.52 -0.92
N LEU A 55 -18.65 -4.41 -1.01
CA LEU A 55 -17.93 -4.29 -2.28
C LEU A 55 -17.90 -5.60 -3.07
N PRO A 56 -17.83 -5.54 -4.41
CA PRO A 56 -17.61 -6.73 -5.23
C PRO A 56 -16.27 -7.40 -4.90
N GLN A 57 -16.13 -8.68 -5.28
CA GLN A 57 -14.87 -9.41 -5.16
C GLN A 57 -13.78 -8.80 -6.03
N ARG A 58 -12.53 -8.93 -5.55
CA ARG A 58 -11.33 -8.38 -6.18
C ARG A 58 -11.17 -8.84 -7.63
N ILE A 59 -10.73 -7.90 -8.45
CA ILE A 59 -10.39 -8.05 -9.85
C ILE A 59 -8.86 -8.18 -9.92
N SER A 60 -8.38 -9.39 -10.23
CA SER A 60 -6.95 -9.63 -10.40
C SER A 60 -6.51 -9.25 -11.81
N PRO A 61 -5.50 -8.38 -11.97
CA PRO A 61 -4.92 -8.08 -13.28
C PRO A 61 -4.00 -9.21 -13.74
N ARG A 62 -3.70 -9.22 -15.03
CA ARG A 62 -2.67 -10.04 -15.65
C ARG A 62 -1.41 -9.21 -15.87
N TYR A 63 -0.24 -9.81 -15.67
CA TYR A 63 1.03 -9.19 -16.03
C TYR A 63 1.61 -9.89 -17.26
N LEU A 64 1.82 -9.12 -18.32
CA LEU A 64 2.31 -9.61 -19.59
C LEU A 64 3.76 -9.19 -19.80
N GLN A 65 4.58 -10.06 -20.38
CA GLN A 65 5.95 -9.68 -20.74
C GLN A 65 5.89 -8.57 -21.80
N SER A 66 6.66 -7.51 -21.60
CA SER A 66 6.83 -6.46 -22.60
C SER A 66 7.45 -7.05 -23.88
N THR A 67 6.89 -6.70 -25.04
CA THR A 67 7.42 -7.09 -26.36
C THR A 67 8.62 -6.24 -26.79
N LYS A 68 8.91 -5.15 -26.08
CA LYS A 68 10.05 -4.28 -26.37
C LYS A 68 11.37 -5.01 -26.02
N PRO A 69 12.33 -5.10 -26.96
CA PRO A 69 13.66 -5.65 -26.69
C PRO A 69 14.34 -4.86 -25.56
N GLY A 70 14.90 -5.57 -24.57
CA GLY A 70 15.61 -4.95 -23.44
C GLY A 70 14.75 -4.45 -22.28
N SER A 71 13.42 -4.37 -22.44
CA SER A 71 12.51 -3.98 -21.35
C SER A 71 12.24 -5.17 -20.44
N SER A 72 12.74 -5.09 -19.21
CA SER A 72 12.59 -6.12 -18.18
C SER A 72 11.32 -5.96 -17.33
N LEU A 73 10.59 -4.86 -17.55
CA LEU A 73 9.31 -4.57 -16.90
C LEU A 73 8.15 -5.33 -17.56
N LEU A 74 7.16 -5.66 -16.76
CA LEU A 74 5.91 -6.26 -17.23
C LEU A 74 4.90 -5.18 -17.61
N SER A 75 3.90 -5.55 -18.38
CA SER A 75 2.77 -4.70 -18.76
C SER A 75 1.51 -5.14 -18.01
N LEU A 76 0.86 -4.20 -17.33
CA LEU A 76 -0.39 -4.43 -16.60
C LEU A 76 -1.56 -4.58 -17.56
N ASN A 77 -2.39 -5.60 -17.38
CA ASN A 77 -3.60 -5.79 -18.18
C ASN A 77 -4.79 -6.11 -17.28
N TRP A 78 -5.80 -5.24 -17.31
CA TRP A 78 -7.04 -5.44 -16.58
C TRP A 78 -8.06 -6.25 -17.40
N PRO A 79 -8.62 -7.35 -16.87
CA PRO A 79 -9.70 -8.07 -17.55
C PRO A 79 -10.99 -7.24 -17.65
N LYS A 80 -11.21 -6.35 -16.67
CA LYS A 80 -12.28 -5.35 -16.59
C LYS A 80 -11.79 -4.17 -15.74
N PRO A 81 -12.38 -2.96 -15.86
CA PRO A 81 -11.89 -1.80 -15.13
C PRO A 81 -11.83 -2.06 -13.61
N PRO A 82 -10.76 -1.64 -12.92
CA PRO A 82 -10.67 -1.78 -11.47
C PRO A 82 -11.72 -0.89 -10.80
N GLN A 83 -12.35 -1.41 -9.75
CA GLN A 83 -13.47 -0.78 -9.04
C GLN A 83 -13.11 -0.44 -7.60
N ASN A 84 -12.27 -1.23 -6.93
CA ASN A 84 -12.00 -1.05 -5.50
C ASN A 84 -10.59 -0.52 -5.27
N LEU A 85 -10.48 0.75 -4.89
CA LEU A 85 -9.21 1.46 -4.68
C LEU A 85 -8.95 1.69 -3.19
N LEU A 86 -7.87 1.10 -2.68
CA LEU A 86 -7.37 1.38 -1.33
C LEU A 86 -6.40 2.57 -1.34
N LEU A 87 -6.67 3.57 -0.50
CA LEU A 87 -5.81 4.74 -0.33
C LEU A 87 -5.04 4.65 0.99
N ILE A 88 -3.72 4.70 0.91
CA ILE A 88 -2.82 4.65 2.08
C ILE A 88 -1.91 5.86 2.04
N HIS A 89 -1.77 6.54 3.16
CA HIS A 89 -0.99 7.78 3.19
C HIS A 89 -0.14 7.90 4.44
N LYS A 90 0.92 8.70 4.35
CA LYS A 90 1.73 9.07 5.50
C LYS A 90 0.85 9.81 6.52
N LEU A 91 0.83 9.29 7.75
CA LEU A 91 0.06 9.88 8.85
C LEU A 91 0.70 11.19 9.32
N TYR A 92 -0.12 12.05 9.94
CA TYR A 92 0.30 13.31 10.56
C TYR A 92 1.03 14.30 9.64
N SER A 93 0.79 14.22 8.33
CA SER A 93 1.35 15.16 7.35
C SER A 93 0.23 15.88 6.61
N ALA A 94 -0.03 17.15 6.97
CA ALA A 94 -1.12 17.93 6.38
C ALA A 94 -1.05 18.02 4.84
N PRO A 95 0.12 18.27 4.20
CA PRO A 95 0.20 18.30 2.73
C PRO A 95 -0.23 16.98 2.07
N VAL A 96 0.10 15.84 2.70
CA VAL A 96 -0.29 14.52 2.23
C VAL A 96 -1.80 14.31 2.35
N VAL A 97 -2.41 14.73 3.47
CA VAL A 97 -3.86 14.63 3.65
C VAL A 97 -4.61 15.50 2.62
N GLU A 98 -4.12 16.71 2.32
CA GLU A 98 -4.68 17.55 1.25
C GLU A 98 -4.60 16.87 -0.11
N ALA A 99 -3.47 16.24 -0.44
CA ALA A 99 -3.31 15.49 -1.68
C ALA A 99 -4.26 14.29 -1.78
N VAL A 100 -4.41 13.51 -0.71
CA VAL A 100 -5.36 12.39 -0.65
C VAL A 100 -6.79 12.87 -0.87
N VAL A 101 -7.19 13.98 -0.24
CA VAL A 101 -8.54 14.54 -0.42
C VAL A 101 -8.74 15.06 -1.84
N LYS A 102 -7.75 15.76 -2.41
CA LYS A 102 -7.78 16.22 -3.81
C LYS A 102 -7.90 15.04 -4.78
N PHE A 103 -7.12 13.99 -4.56
CA PHE A 103 -7.15 12.78 -5.37
C PHE A 103 -8.50 12.05 -5.25
N SER A 104 -8.99 11.89 -4.02
CA SER A 104 -10.29 11.24 -3.76
C SER A 104 -11.44 11.96 -4.45
N LYS A 105 -11.47 13.31 -4.41
CA LYS A 105 -12.46 14.12 -5.14
C LYS A 105 -12.32 13.97 -6.65
N TYR A 106 -11.09 13.91 -7.17
CA TYR A 106 -10.84 13.66 -8.59
C TYR A 106 -11.38 12.29 -9.03
N ILE A 107 -11.10 11.24 -8.26
CA ILE A 107 -11.58 9.88 -8.55
C ILE A 107 -13.11 9.82 -8.49
N HIS A 108 -13.72 10.37 -7.44
CA HIS A 108 -15.18 10.38 -7.29
C HIS A 108 -15.89 11.10 -8.45
N ASN A 109 -15.33 12.21 -8.94
CA ASN A 109 -15.94 13.01 -10.01
C ASN A 109 -15.74 12.40 -11.41
N GLU A 110 -14.57 11.85 -11.70
CA GLU A 110 -14.20 11.39 -13.05
C GLU A 110 -14.40 9.88 -13.25
N TYR A 111 -14.38 9.09 -12.17
CA TYR A 111 -14.51 7.63 -12.17
C TYR A 111 -15.54 7.20 -11.10
N PRO A 112 -16.84 7.48 -11.31
CA PRO A 112 -17.88 7.23 -10.30
C PRO A 112 -18.09 5.74 -9.96
N GLU A 113 -17.59 4.83 -10.79
CA GLU A 113 -17.63 3.38 -10.54
C GLU A 113 -16.53 2.91 -9.57
N VAL A 114 -15.56 3.78 -9.24
CA VAL A 114 -14.45 3.44 -8.34
C VAL A 114 -14.84 3.74 -6.89
N ASN A 115 -14.88 2.69 -6.10
CA ASN A 115 -15.08 2.71 -4.65
C ASN A 115 -13.76 3.05 -3.95
N LEU A 116 -13.81 4.08 -3.11
CA LEU A 116 -12.66 4.52 -2.31
C LEU A 116 -12.67 3.87 -0.94
N VAL A 117 -11.59 3.17 -0.62
CA VAL A 117 -11.41 2.41 0.63
C VAL A 117 -10.28 3.04 1.46
N PHE A 118 -10.49 3.15 2.77
CA PHE A 118 -9.52 3.68 3.74
C PHE A 118 -9.43 2.80 4.99
N GLU A 119 -8.30 2.87 5.71
CA GLU A 119 -8.20 2.28 7.07
C GLU A 119 -9.19 2.99 8.03
N PRO A 120 -9.75 2.29 9.04
CA PRO A 120 -10.83 2.82 9.88
C PRO A 120 -10.54 4.20 10.51
N ARG A 121 -9.37 4.35 11.14
CA ARG A 121 -8.93 5.62 11.76
C ARG A 121 -8.84 6.77 10.74
N ILE A 122 -8.45 6.45 9.50
CA ILE A 122 -8.30 7.44 8.43
C ILE A 122 -9.68 7.82 7.90
N ALA A 123 -10.56 6.84 7.69
CA ALA A 123 -11.92 7.05 7.20
C ALA A 123 -12.70 8.03 8.11
N GLU A 124 -12.59 7.85 9.43
CA GLU A 124 -13.22 8.74 10.42
C GLU A 124 -12.73 10.18 10.32
N SER A 125 -11.42 10.37 10.09
CA SER A 125 -10.83 11.71 9.94
C SER A 125 -11.19 12.41 8.63
N LEU A 126 -11.49 11.65 7.58
CA LEU A 126 -11.73 12.17 6.22
C LEU A 126 -13.22 12.31 5.87
N LYS A 127 -14.14 11.66 6.61
CA LYS A 127 -15.58 11.65 6.31
C LYS A 127 -16.17 13.04 6.10
N GLU A 128 -15.78 14.02 6.92
CA GLU A 128 -16.28 15.41 6.86
C GLU A 128 -15.75 16.18 5.64
N ARG A 129 -14.57 15.80 5.15
CA ARG A 129 -13.87 16.48 4.05
C ARG A 129 -14.28 15.97 2.67
N LEU A 130 -14.68 14.70 2.57
CA LEU A 130 -15.02 14.05 1.30
C LEU A 130 -16.50 14.21 0.91
N ARG A 131 -17.44 14.25 1.87
CA ARG A 131 -18.89 14.48 1.62
C ARG A 131 -19.53 13.55 0.57
N PHE A 132 -18.98 12.37 0.39
CA PHE A 132 -19.54 11.27 -0.41
C PHE A 132 -19.24 9.93 0.29
N PRO A 133 -19.95 8.83 -0.06
CA PRO A 133 -19.75 7.53 0.59
C PRO A 133 -18.32 7.01 0.42
N ILE A 134 -17.72 6.57 1.52
CA ILE A 134 -16.39 5.91 1.54
C ILE A 134 -16.51 4.55 2.23
N TYR A 135 -15.59 3.64 1.93
CA TYR A 135 -15.58 2.29 2.51
C TYR A 135 -14.42 2.13 3.49
N SER A 136 -14.62 1.31 4.50
CA SER A 136 -13.55 0.93 5.42
C SER A 136 -13.63 -0.54 5.80
N SER A 137 -12.49 -1.09 6.21
CA SER A 137 -12.39 -2.48 6.67
C SER A 137 -13.18 -2.66 7.95
N ASP A 138 -13.96 -3.73 8.03
CA ASP A 138 -14.59 -4.20 9.26
C ASP A 138 -13.90 -5.48 9.75
N ASN A 139 -14.11 -5.86 11.02
CA ASN A 139 -13.56 -7.09 11.59
C ASN A 139 -14.11 -8.39 10.94
N ARG A 140 -15.00 -8.28 9.95
CA ARG A 140 -15.77 -9.40 9.39
C ARG A 140 -15.30 -9.83 8.01
N SER A 141 -14.65 -8.95 7.25
CA SER A 141 -14.28 -9.23 5.86
C SER A 141 -12.81 -8.99 5.59
N ASN A 142 -12.21 -9.91 4.83
CA ASN A 142 -10.81 -9.81 4.47
C ASN A 142 -10.62 -8.75 3.37
N MET A 143 -9.94 -7.66 3.71
CA MET A 143 -9.63 -6.59 2.76
C MET A 143 -8.87 -7.12 1.54
N ALA A 144 -8.06 -8.16 1.69
CA ALA A 144 -7.25 -8.69 0.60
C ALA A 144 -8.06 -9.27 -0.57
N ASP A 145 -9.28 -9.71 -0.31
CA ASP A 145 -10.18 -10.32 -1.28
C ASP A 145 -11.06 -9.28 -2.01
N LYS A 146 -10.99 -8.01 -1.61
CA LYS A 146 -11.83 -6.93 -2.16
C LYS A 146 -11.05 -5.90 -2.96
N ILE A 147 -9.81 -5.59 -2.58
CA ILE A 147 -9.07 -4.46 -3.16
C ILE A 147 -8.43 -4.80 -4.50
N ASP A 148 -8.72 -4.02 -5.54
CA ASP A 148 -8.18 -4.20 -6.88
C ASP A 148 -6.83 -3.50 -7.05
N VAL A 149 -6.71 -2.31 -6.46
CA VAL A 149 -5.54 -1.43 -6.60
C VAL A 149 -5.27 -0.73 -5.27
N ILE A 150 -4.00 -0.48 -4.99
CA ILE A 150 -3.57 0.36 -3.88
C ILE A 150 -2.90 1.61 -4.43
N ALA A 151 -3.26 2.79 -3.92
CA ALA A 151 -2.52 4.02 -4.17
C ALA A 151 -1.90 4.55 -2.87
N THR A 152 -0.59 4.81 -2.89
CA THR A 152 0.18 5.26 -1.74
C THR A 152 0.60 6.71 -1.88
N PHE A 153 0.50 7.49 -0.80
CA PHE A 153 0.88 8.91 -0.74
C PHE A 153 1.91 9.12 0.37
N GLY A 154 3.17 9.35 0.01
CA GLY A 154 4.25 9.50 0.98
C GLY A 154 5.59 9.03 0.43
N GLY A 155 6.36 8.29 1.23
CA GLY A 155 7.64 7.71 0.82
C GLY A 155 7.65 6.19 0.92
N ASP A 156 8.84 5.61 0.98
CA ASP A 156 9.05 4.15 0.99
C ASP A 156 8.30 3.45 2.13
N GLY A 157 8.27 4.05 3.32
CA GLY A 157 7.53 3.51 4.48
C GLY A 157 6.03 3.36 4.22
N THR A 158 5.43 4.20 3.36
CA THR A 158 4.01 4.08 2.97
C THR A 158 3.80 2.88 2.04
N VAL A 159 4.74 2.61 1.12
CA VAL A 159 4.72 1.42 0.26
C VAL A 159 4.89 0.14 1.08
N LEU A 160 5.81 0.14 2.04
CA LEU A 160 5.96 -0.98 2.98
C LEU A 160 4.71 -1.18 3.83
N ARG A 161 4.06 -0.11 4.29
CA ARG A 161 2.78 -0.20 5.00
C ARG A 161 1.73 -0.85 4.11
N ALA A 162 1.60 -0.43 2.85
CA ALA A 162 0.66 -1.00 1.89
C ALA A 162 0.85 -2.50 1.70
N ALA A 163 2.07 -2.93 1.44
CA ALA A 163 2.38 -4.34 1.31
C ALA A 163 2.22 -5.11 2.63
N SER A 164 2.45 -4.44 3.77
CA SER A 164 2.31 -5.06 5.08
C SER A 164 0.87 -5.53 5.38
N LEU A 165 -0.13 -4.93 4.74
CA LEU A 165 -1.53 -5.36 4.83
C LEU A 165 -1.77 -6.71 4.16
N TYR A 166 -0.85 -7.17 3.31
CA TYR A 166 -0.93 -8.42 2.55
C TYR A 166 0.18 -9.41 2.95
N LYS A 167 0.73 -9.31 4.17
CA LYS A 167 1.83 -10.19 4.65
C LYS A 167 1.47 -11.67 4.61
N LEU A 168 0.22 -12.00 4.96
CA LEU A 168 -0.25 -13.39 4.97
C LEU A 168 -0.72 -13.86 3.59
N HIS A 169 -0.90 -12.94 2.64
CA HIS A 169 -1.44 -13.22 1.31
C HIS A 169 -0.34 -13.42 0.26
N GLY A 170 -0.52 -14.42 -0.60
CA GLY A 170 0.36 -14.68 -1.75
C GLY A 170 0.22 -13.68 -2.90
N SER A 171 -0.87 -12.91 -2.95
CA SER A 171 -1.13 -11.93 -4.02
C SER A 171 -1.37 -10.54 -3.45
N VAL A 172 -0.53 -9.60 -3.86
CA VAL A 172 -0.67 -8.17 -3.54
C VAL A 172 -1.27 -7.43 -4.75
N PRO A 173 -2.25 -6.54 -4.56
CA PRO A 173 -2.76 -5.70 -5.66
C PRO A 173 -1.67 -4.76 -6.18
N PRO A 174 -1.74 -4.32 -7.47
CA PRO A 174 -0.87 -3.27 -8.00
C PRO A 174 -0.82 -2.05 -7.09
N ILE A 175 0.40 -1.61 -6.78
CA ILE A 175 0.67 -0.41 -5.98
C ILE A 175 1.06 0.72 -6.92
N LEU A 176 0.24 1.77 -6.94
CA LEU A 176 0.53 3.06 -7.56
C LEU A 176 1.07 4.02 -6.49
N SER A 177 2.36 4.34 -6.56
CA SER A 177 3.01 5.13 -5.51
C SER A 177 3.29 6.57 -5.92
N PHE A 178 2.75 7.51 -5.15
CA PHE A 178 3.03 8.94 -5.25
C PHE A 178 4.03 9.38 -4.18
N SER A 179 5.21 9.78 -4.64
CA SER A 179 6.25 10.36 -3.81
C SER A 179 5.81 11.73 -3.30
N MET A 180 5.80 11.90 -1.98
CA MET A 180 5.45 13.15 -1.31
C MET A 180 6.40 13.43 -0.15
N GLY A 181 7.12 14.56 -0.24
CA GLY A 181 8.12 14.96 0.74
C GLY A 181 9.53 14.51 0.31
N THR A 182 10.27 13.85 1.21
CA THR A 182 11.62 13.35 0.91
C THR A 182 11.53 12.25 -0.15
N LEU A 183 12.27 12.43 -1.26
CA LEU A 183 12.34 11.48 -2.36
C LEU A 183 12.85 10.12 -1.84
N GLY A 184 12.19 9.03 -2.24
CA GLY A 184 12.46 7.65 -1.80
C GLY A 184 12.68 6.70 -2.99
N PHE A 185 13.15 5.49 -2.72
CA PHE A 185 13.57 4.52 -3.74
C PHE A 185 12.40 3.68 -4.33
N LEU A 186 11.22 3.74 -3.72
CA LEU A 186 10.01 2.98 -4.11
C LEU A 186 8.87 3.88 -4.64
N GLY A 187 8.96 5.20 -4.43
CA GLY A 187 7.98 6.16 -4.91
C GLY A 187 8.31 6.65 -6.32
N GLU A 188 7.51 6.22 -7.30
CA GLU A 188 7.85 6.41 -8.72
C GLU A 188 7.21 7.67 -9.35
N TRP A 189 6.05 8.12 -8.85
CA TRP A 189 5.31 9.24 -9.45
C TRP A 189 5.32 10.47 -8.56
N ASP A 190 5.48 11.65 -9.17
CA ASP A 190 5.14 12.91 -8.49
C ASP A 190 3.62 13.01 -8.35
N PHE A 191 3.14 13.49 -7.20
CA PHE A 191 1.72 13.78 -7.02
C PHE A 191 1.18 14.80 -8.03
N GLY A 192 1.99 15.72 -8.59
CA GLY A 192 1.59 16.60 -9.69
C GLY A 192 1.02 15.85 -10.89
N GLU A 193 1.49 14.63 -11.13
CA GLU A 193 1.12 13.78 -12.27
C GLU A 193 -0.02 12.78 -11.94
N HIS A 194 -0.65 12.87 -10.77
CA HIS A 194 -1.67 11.90 -10.30
C HIS A 194 -2.77 11.57 -11.31
N LYS A 195 -3.24 12.56 -12.08
CA LYS A 195 -4.27 12.35 -13.11
C LYS A 195 -3.77 11.50 -14.28
N LYS A 196 -2.53 11.72 -14.71
CA LYS A 196 -1.88 10.95 -15.79
C LYS A 196 -1.60 9.53 -15.30
N ALA A 197 -0.96 9.42 -14.14
CA ALA A 197 -0.61 8.14 -13.52
C ALA A 197 -1.83 7.22 -13.32
N TRP A 198 -2.90 7.75 -12.71
CA TRP A 198 -4.14 6.99 -12.51
C TRP A 198 -4.77 6.59 -13.84
N ARG A 199 -4.86 7.51 -14.81
CA ARG A 199 -5.45 7.22 -16.12
C ARG A 199 -4.70 6.11 -16.85
N GLU A 200 -3.37 6.17 -16.86
CA GLU A 200 -2.53 5.16 -17.49
C GLU A 200 -2.78 3.78 -16.87
N MET A 201 -2.72 3.69 -15.54
CA MET A 201 -2.92 2.43 -14.84
C MET A 201 -4.36 1.92 -14.95
N TYR A 202 -5.36 2.81 -14.83
CA TYR A 202 -6.78 2.46 -14.95
C TYR A 202 -7.08 1.93 -16.35
N MET A 203 -6.63 2.59 -17.41
CA MET A 203 -6.91 2.19 -18.80
C MET A 203 -5.99 1.06 -19.32
N SER A 204 -5.09 0.54 -18.49
CA SER A 204 -4.05 -0.39 -18.91
C SER A 204 -4.61 -1.73 -19.41
N GLY A 205 -4.32 -2.05 -20.68
CA GLY A 205 -4.84 -3.25 -21.35
C GLY A 205 -6.24 -3.10 -21.95
N SER A 206 -6.87 -1.92 -21.85
CA SER A 206 -8.15 -1.65 -22.53
C SER A 206 -7.94 -1.34 -24.02
N ASP A 207 -8.76 -1.93 -24.89
CA ASP A 207 -8.72 -1.74 -26.36
C ASP A 207 -9.75 -0.70 -26.88
N VAL A 208 -10.18 0.19 -26.00
CA VAL A 208 -11.34 1.08 -26.20
C VAL A 208 -11.08 2.21 -27.21
N ALA A 209 -9.93 2.19 -27.90
CA ALA A 209 -9.52 3.22 -28.85
C ALA A 209 -9.18 2.62 -30.21
N MET A 210 -10.22 2.14 -30.88
CA MET A 210 -10.23 2.14 -32.35
C MET A 210 -11.61 2.36 -32.98
N ARG A 211 -12.71 2.26 -32.22
CA ARG A 211 -14.07 2.41 -32.80
C ARG A 211 -14.53 3.86 -33.00
N ASP A 212 -14.12 4.79 -32.14
CA ASP A 212 -14.60 6.20 -32.23
C ASP A 212 -13.77 7.09 -33.17
N ALA A 213 -12.59 6.63 -33.61
CA ALA A 213 -11.71 7.39 -34.52
C ALA A 213 -11.63 6.80 -35.94
N ALA A 214 -12.11 5.58 -36.16
CA ALA A 214 -12.02 4.90 -37.45
C ALA A 214 -13.37 4.30 -37.86
N TYR A 215 -14.35 5.15 -38.19
CA TYR A 215 -15.48 4.76 -39.02
C TYR A 215 -15.87 5.91 -39.96
N PRO A 216 -15.51 5.86 -41.25
CA PRO A 216 -16.52 6.09 -42.27
C PRO A 216 -17.49 4.90 -42.22
N ARG A 217 -18.80 5.16 -42.21
CA ARG A 217 -19.84 4.12 -42.23
C ARG A 217 -19.55 3.12 -43.36
N GLY A 218 -19.26 1.86 -43.02
CA GLY A 218 -18.98 0.79 -43.97
C GLY A 218 -18.86 -0.55 -43.26
N ALA A 219 -19.53 -1.56 -43.80
CA ALA A 219 -19.95 -2.77 -43.11
C ALA A 219 -18.85 -3.84 -42.91
N TRP A 220 -19.08 -4.63 -41.85
CA TRP A 220 -18.56 -5.98 -41.58
C TRP A 220 -17.07 -6.12 -41.26
N ASP A 221 -16.76 -6.40 -39.98
CA ASP A 221 -16.22 -7.73 -39.64
C ASP A 221 -16.40 -8.07 -38.15
N LYS A 222 -16.70 -9.34 -37.87
CA LYS A 222 -16.92 -9.93 -36.55
C LYS A 222 -15.79 -10.93 -36.29
N THR A 223 -14.96 -10.71 -35.27
CA THR A 223 -14.43 -11.78 -34.37
C THR A 223 -13.46 -11.24 -33.33
N SER A 224 -13.99 -10.86 -32.15
CA SER A 224 -13.35 -11.00 -30.83
C SER A 224 -14.33 -10.52 -29.75
N THR A 225 -15.26 -11.39 -29.35
CA THR A 225 -16.23 -11.12 -28.28
C THR A 225 -15.58 -11.30 -26.91
N GLY A 226 -14.71 -10.36 -26.53
CA GLY A 226 -14.52 -10.02 -25.11
C GLY A 226 -15.64 -9.07 -24.70
N SER A 227 -16.23 -9.23 -23.52
CA SER A 227 -17.28 -8.31 -23.04
C SER A 227 -16.64 -6.97 -22.63
N TYR A 228 -16.44 -6.06 -23.59
CA TYR A 228 -15.86 -4.72 -23.40
C TYR A 228 -16.81 -3.67 -22.78
N ALA A 229 -18.03 -4.07 -22.41
CA ALA A 229 -19.12 -3.19 -21.97
C ALA A 229 -18.82 -2.31 -20.75
N GLY A 230 -17.77 -2.60 -19.97
CA GLY A 230 -17.38 -1.82 -18.79
C GLY A 230 -16.60 -0.54 -19.10
N TRP A 231 -15.89 -0.47 -20.23
CA TRP A 231 -15.01 0.65 -20.54
C TRP A 231 -15.68 1.76 -21.37
N GLU A 232 -16.77 1.43 -22.06
CA GLU A 232 -17.45 2.31 -23.04
C GLU A 232 -18.04 3.58 -22.42
N ARG A 233 -18.20 3.61 -21.09
CA ARG A 233 -18.79 4.74 -20.35
C ARG A 233 -17.76 5.80 -19.93
N HIS A 234 -16.46 5.51 -20.09
CA HIS A 234 -15.39 6.34 -19.53
C HIS A 234 -14.70 7.19 -20.59
N LYS A 235 -14.56 8.49 -20.31
CA LYS A 235 -13.86 9.43 -21.20
C LYS A 235 -12.35 9.21 -21.10
N GLY A 236 -11.78 8.54 -22.09
CA GLY A 236 -10.34 8.40 -22.24
C GLY A 236 -9.97 7.77 -23.57
N LYS A 237 -8.84 8.20 -24.15
CA LYS A 237 -8.25 7.44 -25.25
C LYS A 237 -7.69 6.16 -24.62
N SER A 238 -8.21 5.00 -25.00
CA SER A 238 -7.47 3.77 -24.74
C SER A 238 -6.07 3.91 -25.32
N LEU A 239 -5.13 3.39 -24.56
CA LEU A 239 -3.72 3.52 -24.86
C LEU A 239 -3.30 2.51 -25.94
N GLY A 240 -4.21 1.65 -26.39
CA GLY A 240 -3.95 0.50 -27.23
C GLY A 240 -3.22 -0.60 -26.46
N SER A 241 -3.23 -1.82 -27.02
CA SER A 241 -2.54 -2.99 -26.43
C SER A 241 -1.04 -2.79 -26.21
N GLN A 242 -0.42 -1.80 -26.87
CA GLN A 242 1.01 -1.51 -26.85
C GLN A 242 1.45 -0.47 -25.81
N ARG A 243 0.54 0.29 -25.17
CA ARG A 243 0.88 1.33 -24.19
C ARG A 243 0.22 1.06 -22.82
N ALA A 244 0.37 -0.16 -22.35
CA ALA A 244 0.01 -0.56 -21.00
C ALA A 244 1.01 0.00 -19.97
N SER A 245 0.53 0.33 -18.77
CA SER A 245 1.38 0.72 -17.65
C SER A 245 2.41 -0.36 -17.35
N LYS A 246 3.63 0.08 -17.07
CA LYS A 246 4.73 -0.80 -16.73
C LYS A 246 4.68 -1.18 -15.25
N VAL A 247 5.05 -2.42 -14.95
CA VAL A 247 5.01 -2.98 -13.61
C VAL A 247 6.33 -3.69 -13.33
N LEU A 248 6.89 -3.40 -12.17
CA LEU A 248 8.00 -4.13 -11.58
C LEU A 248 7.44 -5.05 -10.49
N LEU A 249 7.66 -6.36 -10.62
CA LEU A 249 7.35 -7.31 -9.56
C LEU A 249 8.53 -7.38 -8.59
N ARG A 250 8.40 -6.74 -7.44
CA ARG A 250 9.43 -6.76 -6.39
C ARG A 250 9.35 -8.07 -5.61
N HIS A 251 10.50 -8.69 -5.36
CA HIS A 251 10.58 -9.93 -4.59
C HIS A 251 10.13 -9.73 -3.15
N ARG A 252 9.54 -10.79 -2.56
CA ARG A 252 9.29 -10.91 -1.13
C ARG A 252 10.09 -12.08 -0.57
N ILE A 253 10.35 -12.05 0.73
CA ILE A 253 10.86 -13.20 1.48
C ILE A 253 9.79 -13.66 2.47
N LYS A 254 9.70 -14.97 2.64
CA LYS A 254 8.84 -15.64 3.62
C LYS A 254 9.63 -15.92 4.89
N ALA A 255 8.99 -15.73 6.05
CA ALA A 255 9.52 -16.05 7.36
C ALA A 255 8.54 -16.98 8.09
N ASP A 256 9.06 -18.11 8.56
CA ASP A 256 8.38 -18.97 9.51
C ASP A 256 9.16 -19.02 10.81
N VAL A 257 8.51 -18.61 11.90
CA VAL A 257 9.13 -18.56 13.22
C VAL A 257 8.61 -19.72 14.06
N TYR A 258 9.53 -20.49 14.63
CA TYR A 258 9.26 -21.65 15.45
C TYR A 258 9.79 -21.40 16.87
N ASP A 259 8.93 -21.61 17.86
CA ASP A 259 9.31 -21.56 19.27
C ASP A 259 10.32 -22.68 19.63
N PRO A 260 10.93 -22.65 20.82
CA PRO A 260 11.84 -23.72 21.26
C PRO A 260 11.20 -25.12 21.35
N SER A 261 9.86 -25.19 21.36
CA SER A 261 9.10 -26.45 21.35
C SER A 261 8.81 -26.96 19.93
N GLY A 262 9.17 -26.19 18.89
CA GLY A 262 8.95 -26.50 17.49
C GLY A 262 7.57 -26.10 16.95
N ASN A 263 6.78 -25.31 17.69
CA ASN A 263 5.49 -24.81 17.20
C ASN A 263 5.68 -23.55 16.37
N ASN A 264 4.96 -23.44 15.25
CA ASN A 264 4.95 -22.22 14.45
C ASN A 264 4.13 -21.13 15.16
N ILE A 265 4.75 -19.96 15.36
CA ILE A 265 4.14 -18.82 16.09
C ILE A 265 3.77 -17.63 15.17
N ASN A 266 3.70 -17.84 13.86
CA ASN A 266 3.42 -16.76 12.90
C ASN A 266 2.11 -16.03 13.15
N HIS A 267 1.05 -16.73 13.59
CA HIS A 267 -0.24 -16.11 13.88
C HIS A 267 -0.13 -15.05 14.99
N TRP A 268 0.60 -15.37 16.06
CA TRP A 268 0.79 -14.43 17.17
C TRP A 268 1.66 -13.23 16.77
N LEU A 269 2.66 -13.47 15.91
CA LEU A 269 3.48 -12.42 15.32
C LEU A 269 2.66 -11.50 14.40
N SER A 270 1.75 -12.05 13.59
CA SER A 270 0.86 -11.26 12.73
C SER A 270 -0.12 -10.41 13.54
N ASP A 271 -0.58 -10.90 14.69
CA ASP A 271 -1.43 -10.13 15.59
C ASP A 271 -0.66 -8.94 16.16
N THR A 272 0.61 -9.14 16.57
CA THR A 272 1.48 -8.06 17.08
C THR A 272 1.78 -7.01 16.00
N LEU A 273 1.96 -7.44 14.75
CA LEU A 273 2.13 -6.54 13.61
C LEU A 273 0.86 -5.75 13.25
N SER A 274 -0.30 -6.27 13.65
CA SER A 274 -1.63 -5.66 13.44
C SER A 274 -2.07 -4.80 14.64
N SER A 275 -1.60 -5.11 15.85
CA SER A 275 -2.10 -4.58 17.13
C SER A 275 -1.69 -3.15 17.49
N ASP A 276 -1.05 -2.41 16.57
CA ASP A 276 -1.14 -0.93 16.62
C ASP A 276 -2.60 -0.44 16.40
N ALA A 277 -3.53 -1.35 16.06
CA ALA A 277 -4.96 -1.26 16.32
C ALA A 277 -5.32 -2.11 17.56
N GLU A 278 -5.63 -1.46 18.69
CA GLU A 278 -6.04 -2.11 19.93
C GLU A 278 -7.25 -3.05 19.71
N SER A 279 -7.02 -4.36 19.80
CA SER A 279 -8.04 -5.29 20.28
C SER A 279 -7.35 -6.51 20.89
N GLY A 280 -7.48 -6.64 22.21
CA GLY A 280 -6.93 -7.73 23.01
C GLY A 280 -7.72 -9.03 22.84
N ALA A 281 -7.69 -9.64 21.67
CA ALA A 281 -8.21 -10.98 21.47
C ALA A 281 -7.06 -12.00 21.58
N LYS A 282 -7.07 -12.81 22.66
CA LYS A 282 -6.25 -14.03 22.73
C LYS A 282 -6.80 -15.05 21.71
N PRO A 283 -5.96 -15.66 20.84
CA PRO A 283 -6.43 -16.71 19.96
C PRO A 283 -6.76 -17.97 20.76
N ILE A 284 -7.87 -18.59 20.38
CA ILE A 284 -8.32 -19.89 20.89
C ILE A 284 -7.31 -20.94 20.43
N ALA A 285 -6.68 -21.61 21.41
CA ALA A 285 -5.85 -22.78 21.16
C ALA A 285 -6.71 -23.89 20.51
N GLY A 286 -6.36 -24.29 19.29
CA GLY A 286 -6.92 -25.50 18.69
C GLY A 286 -7.27 -25.39 17.21
N SER A 287 -6.27 -25.33 16.33
CA SER A 287 -6.33 -26.07 15.06
C SER A 287 -4.91 -26.20 14.50
N LYS A 288 -4.60 -27.39 14.01
CA LYS A 288 -3.28 -27.79 13.48
C LYS A 288 -3.14 -27.35 12.00
N GLU A 289 -3.64 -26.16 11.67
CA GLU A 289 -3.43 -25.56 10.35
C GLU A 289 -2.06 -24.89 10.34
N SER A 290 -1.29 -25.07 9.26
CA SER A 290 -0.03 -24.36 9.10
C SER A 290 -0.33 -22.87 9.01
N SER A 291 0.00 -22.11 10.06
CA SER A 291 -0.09 -20.66 10.04
C SER A 291 0.57 -20.11 8.77
N PRO A 292 -0.06 -19.16 8.04
CA PRO A 292 0.52 -18.60 6.83
C PRO A 292 1.89 -17.99 7.13
N SER A 293 2.84 -18.18 6.21
CA SER A 293 4.17 -17.57 6.33
C SER A 293 4.07 -16.04 6.35
N LEU A 294 4.81 -15.41 7.26
CA LEU A 294 4.97 -13.97 7.27
C LEU A 294 5.78 -13.57 6.04
N ARG A 295 5.53 -12.38 5.50
CA ARG A 295 6.27 -11.88 4.34
C ARG A 295 6.88 -10.51 4.59
N ALA A 296 8.04 -10.29 3.99
CA ALA A 296 8.73 -9.01 3.99
C ALA A 296 9.05 -8.58 2.56
N ILE A 297 8.96 -7.28 2.26
CA ILE A 297 9.48 -6.73 1.00
C ILE A 297 10.96 -6.42 1.12
N ASN A 298 11.40 -5.82 2.22
CA ASN A 298 12.76 -5.38 2.37
C ASN A 298 13.57 -6.42 3.14
N GLU A 299 13.28 -6.60 4.43
CA GLU A 299 14.10 -7.45 5.29
C GLU A 299 13.35 -8.05 6.47
N ILE A 300 13.93 -9.15 6.97
CA ILE A 300 13.69 -9.69 8.30
C ILE A 300 14.99 -9.47 9.07
N SER A 301 14.92 -8.83 10.23
CA SER A 301 16.09 -8.55 11.05
C SER A 301 15.91 -9.09 12.47
N VAL A 302 17.00 -9.58 13.03
CA VAL A 302 17.13 -9.94 14.45
C VAL A 302 18.20 -9.04 15.04
N HIS A 303 17.86 -8.34 16.12
CA HIS A 303 18.75 -7.35 16.75
C HIS A 303 18.74 -7.51 18.27
N ARG A 304 19.86 -7.20 18.94
CA ARG A 304 19.94 -7.24 20.43
C ARG A 304 19.02 -6.23 21.13
N GLY A 305 18.52 -5.24 20.38
CA GLY A 305 17.66 -4.18 20.91
C GLY A 305 18.38 -3.32 21.94
N SER A 306 17.71 -3.06 23.07
CA SER A 306 18.28 -2.33 24.20
C SER A 306 19.24 -3.15 25.06
N HIS A 307 19.44 -4.45 24.78
CA HIS A 307 20.31 -5.29 25.59
C HIS A 307 21.79 -4.91 25.39
N PRO A 308 22.60 -4.88 26.46
CA PRO A 308 24.01 -4.55 26.38
C PRO A 308 24.88 -5.70 25.82
N HIS A 309 24.37 -6.93 25.82
CA HIS A 309 25.08 -8.10 25.31
C HIS A 309 24.78 -8.31 23.82
N LEU A 310 25.80 -8.73 23.07
CA LEU A 310 25.67 -9.07 21.65
C LEU A 310 24.77 -10.28 21.44
N ALA A 311 24.07 -10.29 20.32
CA ALA A 311 23.28 -11.42 19.86
C ALA A 311 24.22 -12.52 19.36
N VAL A 312 23.94 -13.76 19.77
CA VAL A 312 24.64 -14.96 19.28
C VAL A 312 23.66 -15.79 18.46
N ILE A 313 23.90 -15.93 17.16
CA ILE A 313 22.94 -16.54 16.23
C ILE A 313 23.66 -17.55 15.35
N ASP A 314 23.17 -18.80 15.34
CA ASP A 314 23.65 -19.82 14.41
C ASP A 314 22.92 -19.70 13.08
N ILE A 315 23.66 -19.73 11.98
CA ILE A 315 23.14 -19.57 10.63
C ILE A 315 23.33 -20.88 9.87
N TYR A 316 22.28 -21.36 9.24
CA TYR A 316 22.29 -22.54 8.39
C TYR A 316 21.80 -22.19 7.00
N GLN A 317 22.46 -22.74 5.98
CA GLN A 317 22.07 -22.63 4.58
C GLN A 317 21.70 -24.02 4.07
N ASN A 318 20.47 -24.19 3.59
CA ASN A 318 19.96 -25.48 3.07
C ASN A 318 20.19 -26.65 4.05
N GLY A 319 20.10 -26.38 5.36
CA GLY A 319 20.33 -27.35 6.43
C GLY A 319 21.79 -27.55 6.84
N HIS A 320 22.76 -27.00 6.10
CA HIS A 320 24.17 -27.05 6.46
C HIS A 320 24.54 -25.89 7.38
N PHE A 321 25.29 -26.16 8.45
CA PHE A 321 25.81 -25.11 9.31
C PHE A 321 26.77 -24.21 8.53
N LEU A 322 26.49 -22.91 8.50
CA LEU A 322 27.32 -21.92 7.82
C LEU A 322 28.29 -21.27 8.81
N THR A 323 27.77 -20.63 9.87
CA THR A 323 28.59 -19.97 10.90
C THR A 323 27.74 -19.58 12.12
N GLU A 324 28.40 -19.29 13.25
CA GLU A 324 27.81 -18.61 14.41
C GLU A 324 28.22 -17.14 14.36
N THR A 325 27.26 -16.22 14.36
CA THR A 325 27.54 -14.78 14.41
C THR A 325 27.36 -14.24 15.82
N THR A 326 28.33 -13.46 16.28
CA THR A 326 28.24 -12.63 17.48
C THR A 326 28.26 -11.18 17.06
N ALA A 327 27.13 -10.48 17.15
CA ALA A 327 26.92 -9.18 16.51
C ALA A 327 25.86 -8.33 17.24
N ASP A 328 25.67 -7.07 16.83
CA ASP A 328 24.47 -6.33 17.22
C ASP A 328 23.21 -7.05 16.69
N GLY A 329 23.33 -7.66 15.51
CA GLY A 329 22.27 -8.44 14.91
C GLY A 329 22.62 -8.99 13.53
N ILE A 330 21.61 -9.47 12.83
CA ILE A 330 21.69 -9.94 11.45
C ILE A 330 20.39 -9.62 10.72
N LEU A 331 20.49 -9.35 9.42
CA LEU A 331 19.33 -9.17 8.55
C LEU A 331 19.42 -10.08 7.34
N ILE A 332 18.25 -10.58 6.93
CA ILE A 332 18.03 -11.27 5.66
C ILE A 332 17.17 -10.36 4.80
N SER A 333 17.69 -9.89 3.67
CA SER A 333 17.02 -8.90 2.83
C SER A 333 16.80 -9.38 1.40
N THR A 334 15.79 -8.79 0.75
CA THR A 334 15.57 -8.91 -0.69
C THR A 334 16.46 -7.92 -1.44
N PRO A 335 16.52 -7.99 -2.78
CA PRO A 335 17.17 -6.97 -3.59
C PRO A 335 16.55 -5.58 -3.39
N THR A 336 15.24 -5.49 -3.11
CA THR A 336 14.59 -4.21 -2.80
C THR A 336 15.05 -3.68 -1.43
N GLY A 337 15.24 -4.56 -0.45
CA GLY A 337 15.80 -4.21 0.86
C GLY A 337 17.30 -3.90 0.86
N SER A 338 18.01 -4.15 -0.25
CA SER A 338 19.45 -3.89 -0.36
C SER A 338 19.81 -2.41 -0.19
N THR A 339 18.90 -1.50 -0.54
CA THR A 339 19.03 -0.05 -0.36
C THR A 339 18.43 0.48 0.95
N ALA A 340 17.88 -0.41 1.78
CA ALA A 340 17.30 -0.09 3.08
C ALA A 340 18.32 -0.34 4.21
N TYR A 341 17.93 -1.03 5.28
CA TYR A 341 18.82 -1.26 6.43
C TYR A 341 20.07 -2.06 6.06
N SER A 342 19.96 -2.93 5.05
CA SER A 342 21.08 -3.67 4.48
C SER A 342 22.21 -2.75 4.00
N LEU A 343 21.89 -1.62 3.37
CA LEU A 343 22.88 -0.65 2.90
C LEU A 343 23.63 -0.02 4.07
N SER A 344 22.90 0.38 5.11
CA SER A 344 23.48 0.98 6.32
C SER A 344 24.40 0.01 7.07
N ALA A 345 24.11 -1.29 7.02
CA ALA A 345 24.95 -2.34 7.61
C ALA A 345 26.13 -2.75 6.70
N GLY A 346 26.32 -2.10 5.55
CA GLY A 346 27.44 -2.37 4.63
C GLY A 346 27.18 -3.48 3.61
N GLY A 347 25.92 -3.81 3.34
CA GLY A 347 25.51 -4.70 2.26
C GLY A 347 25.64 -4.05 0.87
N PRO A 348 25.77 -4.85 -0.21
CA PRO A 348 25.84 -4.33 -1.57
C PRO A 348 24.47 -3.82 -2.03
N ILE A 349 24.47 -2.82 -2.92
CA ILE A 349 23.27 -2.41 -3.65
C ILE A 349 22.99 -3.43 -4.75
N VAL A 350 21.78 -3.98 -4.78
CA VAL A 350 21.37 -5.01 -5.74
C VAL A 350 20.17 -4.53 -6.55
N HIS A 351 20.22 -4.71 -7.86
CA HIS A 351 19.13 -4.36 -8.76
C HIS A 351 17.86 -5.19 -8.43
N PRO A 352 16.64 -4.60 -8.37
CA PRO A 352 15.43 -5.26 -7.88
C PRO A 352 14.99 -6.52 -8.65
N LEU A 353 15.42 -6.65 -9.91
CA LEU A 353 15.16 -7.81 -10.77
C LEU A 353 16.12 -8.99 -10.58
N VAL A 354 17.21 -8.81 -9.85
CA VAL A 354 18.15 -9.91 -9.57
C VAL A 354 17.47 -10.85 -8.58
N LYS A 355 17.32 -12.13 -8.94
CA LYS A 355 16.72 -13.14 -8.05
C LYS A 355 17.71 -13.57 -6.98
N SER A 356 17.89 -12.73 -5.95
CA SER A 356 18.81 -13.02 -4.85
C SER A 356 18.20 -12.79 -3.47
N LEU A 357 18.85 -13.39 -2.48
CA LEU A 357 18.64 -13.24 -1.05
C LEU A 357 19.95 -12.75 -0.43
N LEU A 358 19.92 -11.73 0.41
CA LEU A 358 21.11 -11.19 1.04
C LEU A 358 21.16 -11.56 2.52
N ILE A 359 22.33 -11.94 3.02
CA ILE A 359 22.62 -12.08 4.45
C ILE A 359 23.61 -10.97 4.82
N THR A 360 23.21 -10.05 5.69
CA THR A 360 24.07 -8.94 6.12
C THR A 360 24.15 -8.88 7.64
N PRO A 361 25.34 -9.04 8.24
CA PRO A 361 25.50 -8.84 9.68
C PRO A 361 25.43 -7.36 10.06
N ILE A 362 24.95 -7.08 11.27
CA ILE A 362 24.90 -5.73 11.84
C ILE A 362 26.02 -5.64 12.89
N SER A 363 27.07 -4.86 12.60
CA SER A 363 28.23 -4.67 13.49
C SER A 363 28.79 -5.99 14.07
N PRO A 364 29.21 -6.96 13.24
CA PRO A 364 29.69 -8.24 13.73
C PRO A 364 31.02 -8.10 14.49
N CYS A 365 31.18 -8.85 15.58
CA CYS A 365 32.46 -9.05 16.26
C CYS A 365 33.33 -10.05 15.47
N SER A 366 33.58 -9.74 14.20
CA SER A 366 34.39 -10.54 13.27
C SER A 366 34.97 -9.65 12.17
N LEU A 367 36.24 -9.86 11.85
CA LEU A 367 36.92 -9.11 10.78
C LEU A 367 36.59 -9.63 9.37
N SER A 368 36.06 -10.86 9.27
CA SER A 368 35.87 -11.57 8.00
C SER A 368 34.40 -11.82 7.65
N PHE A 369 33.45 -11.50 8.52
CA PHE A 369 32.03 -11.73 8.23
C PHE A 369 31.46 -10.65 7.31
N ARG A 370 31.62 -10.87 6.01
CA ARG A 370 31.09 -10.02 4.93
C ARG A 370 29.67 -10.41 4.56
N SER A 371 28.92 -9.47 3.99
CA SER A 371 27.59 -9.74 3.43
C SER A 371 27.65 -10.80 2.34
N LEU A 372 26.68 -11.71 2.33
CA LEU A 372 26.55 -12.77 1.34
C LEU A 372 25.35 -12.50 0.43
N VAL A 373 25.51 -12.78 -0.86
CA VAL A 373 24.42 -12.74 -1.85
C VAL A 373 24.20 -14.17 -2.34
N LEU A 374 22.99 -14.68 -2.13
CA LEU A 374 22.60 -16.06 -2.39
C LEU A 374 21.46 -16.10 -3.44
N PRO A 375 21.24 -17.21 -4.14
CA PRO A 375 20.05 -17.42 -4.95
C PRO A 375 18.75 -17.27 -4.14
N LEU A 376 17.70 -16.68 -4.72
CA LEU A 376 16.43 -16.40 -4.04
C LEU A 376 15.74 -17.65 -3.44
N ASP A 377 15.93 -18.82 -4.05
CA ASP A 377 15.39 -20.11 -3.60
C ASP A 377 16.18 -20.77 -2.46
N THR A 378 17.26 -20.13 -2.01
CA THR A 378 18.06 -20.61 -0.88
C THR A 378 17.26 -20.53 0.43
N LYS A 379 17.30 -21.61 1.21
CA LYS A 379 16.70 -21.67 2.55
C LYS A 379 17.73 -21.27 3.60
N VAL A 380 17.42 -20.24 4.38
CA VAL A 380 18.28 -19.76 5.46
C VAL A 380 17.56 -19.96 6.79
N ASN A 381 18.19 -20.69 7.72
CA ASN A 381 17.65 -20.85 9.06
C ASN A 381 18.54 -20.10 10.06
N LEU A 382 17.92 -19.25 10.86
CA LEU A 382 18.55 -18.54 11.97
C LEU A 382 18.10 -19.20 13.27
N ARG A 383 19.05 -19.69 14.08
CA ARG A 383 18.75 -20.27 15.40
C ARG A 383 19.33 -19.40 16.50
N MET A 384 18.49 -19.01 17.44
CA MET A 384 18.91 -18.18 18.57
C MET A 384 19.73 -19.05 19.53
N SER A 385 21.05 -18.81 19.61
CA SER A 385 21.97 -19.67 20.36
C SER A 385 21.64 -19.67 21.86
N PRO A 386 21.76 -20.81 22.57
CA PRO A 386 21.64 -20.87 24.03
C PRO A 386 22.73 -20.07 24.75
N LYS A 387 23.80 -19.66 24.04
CA LYS A 387 24.86 -18.79 24.57
C LYS A 387 24.43 -17.32 24.76
N ASN A 388 23.26 -16.94 24.24
CA ASN A 388 22.74 -15.58 24.44
C ASN A 388 22.58 -15.28 25.93
N ARG A 389 23.17 -14.17 26.37
CA ARG A 389 23.03 -13.66 27.74
C ARG A 389 21.78 -12.80 27.92
N GLY A 390 21.30 -12.20 26.83
CA GLY A 390 20.00 -11.52 26.78
C GLY A 390 18.86 -12.53 26.81
N ARG A 391 17.73 -12.16 27.41
CA ARG A 391 16.56 -13.04 27.50
C ARG A 391 15.82 -13.16 26.16
N GLU A 392 15.82 -12.08 25.38
CA GLU A 392 15.12 -11.99 24.10
C GLU A 392 15.89 -11.09 23.13
N LEU A 393 15.83 -11.42 21.85
CA LEU A 393 16.31 -10.59 20.74
C LEU A 393 15.11 -10.00 20.00
N ASP A 394 15.22 -8.78 19.51
CA ASP A 394 14.15 -8.12 18.76
C ASP A 394 14.09 -8.66 17.35
N LEU A 395 12.97 -9.29 16.99
CA LEU A 395 12.64 -9.63 15.60
C LEU A 395 11.91 -8.44 14.96
N SER A 396 12.30 -8.03 13.76
CA SER A 396 11.58 -7.02 12.97
C SER A 396 11.34 -7.48 11.54
N ILE A 397 10.20 -7.08 10.97
CA ILE A 397 9.80 -7.39 9.58
C ILE A 397 9.40 -6.10 8.88
N ASP A 398 10.17 -5.71 7.86
CA ASP A 398 10.06 -4.42 7.16
C ASP A 398 10.10 -3.23 8.14
N GLY A 399 11.09 -3.23 9.05
CA GLY A 399 11.25 -2.20 10.09
C GLY A 399 10.19 -2.17 11.21
N LYS A 400 9.14 -3.00 11.14
CA LYS A 400 8.17 -3.14 12.24
C LYS A 400 8.67 -4.17 13.24
N ARG A 401 8.95 -3.72 14.46
CA ARG A 401 9.31 -4.59 15.59
C ARG A 401 8.16 -5.54 15.88
N CYS A 402 8.49 -6.82 15.88
CA CYS A 402 7.64 -7.91 16.33
C CYS A 402 8.02 -8.24 17.78
N VAL A 403 7.57 -9.39 18.24
CA VAL A 403 7.83 -9.90 19.59
C VAL A 403 9.32 -10.28 19.76
N GLY A 404 9.78 -10.34 21.00
CA GLY A 404 11.11 -10.86 21.30
C GLY A 404 11.23 -12.35 20.99
N VAL A 405 12.35 -12.78 20.40
CA VAL A 405 12.69 -14.18 20.18
C VAL A 405 13.68 -14.66 21.23
N SER A 406 13.32 -15.72 21.94
CA SER A 406 14.15 -16.31 23.01
C SER A 406 15.16 -17.33 22.45
N PRO A 407 16.22 -17.68 23.21
CA PRO A 407 17.11 -18.78 22.85
C PRO A 407 16.35 -20.08 22.55
N GLY A 408 16.80 -20.81 21.52
CA GLY A 408 16.12 -21.99 20.99
C GLY A 408 15.08 -21.72 19.91
N THR A 409 14.66 -20.47 19.72
CA THR A 409 13.77 -20.08 18.60
C THR A 409 14.49 -20.27 17.26
N GLU A 410 13.79 -20.81 16.27
CA GLU A 410 14.28 -20.96 14.89
C GLU A 410 13.44 -20.09 13.94
N ILE A 411 14.11 -19.29 13.12
CA ILE A 411 13.48 -18.50 12.05
C ILE A 411 13.94 -19.08 10.72
N ARG A 412 12.99 -19.59 9.93
CA ARG A 412 13.25 -20.12 8.59
C ARG A 412 12.85 -19.08 7.56
N VAL A 413 13.80 -18.70 6.70
CA VAL A 413 13.63 -17.68 5.68
C VAL A 413 13.89 -18.26 4.29
N GLU A 414 13.00 -17.98 3.36
CA GLU A 414 13.17 -18.34 1.94
C GLU A 414 12.51 -17.29 1.04
N GLY A 415 12.99 -17.15 -0.20
CA GLY A 415 12.37 -16.26 -1.16
C GLY A 415 10.98 -16.73 -1.58
N GLU A 416 10.07 -15.78 -1.81
CA GLU A 416 8.83 -16.05 -2.51
C GLU A 416 9.09 -16.24 -4.00
N PHE A 417 8.45 -17.24 -4.60
CA PHE A 417 8.50 -17.44 -6.03
C PHE A 417 7.87 -16.23 -6.75
N VAL A 418 8.64 -15.63 -7.66
CA VAL A 418 8.16 -14.58 -8.58
C VAL A 418 8.50 -15.01 -10.00
N GLY A 419 7.46 -15.27 -10.79
CA GLY A 419 7.64 -15.87 -12.11
C GLY A 419 6.37 -16.50 -12.67
N ARG A 420 6.56 -17.22 -13.77
CA ARG A 420 5.60 -18.17 -14.35
C ARG A 420 6.07 -19.58 -13.99
N ALA A 421 5.18 -20.48 -13.59
CA ALA A 421 5.59 -21.85 -13.31
C ALA A 421 5.80 -22.66 -14.61
N GLY A 422 5.17 -22.25 -15.71
CA GLY A 422 5.40 -22.82 -17.04
C GLY A 422 5.17 -21.86 -18.22
N PRO A 423 5.50 -22.30 -19.46
CA PRO A 423 5.18 -21.56 -20.68
C PRO A 423 3.66 -21.36 -20.83
N GLY A 424 3.23 -20.11 -20.96
CA GLY A 424 1.82 -19.75 -21.11
C GLY A 424 1.06 -19.51 -19.79
N GLU A 425 1.68 -19.80 -18.65
CA GLU A 425 1.11 -19.44 -17.35
C GLU A 425 1.26 -17.94 -17.04
N GLU A 426 0.39 -17.46 -16.16
CA GLU A 426 0.41 -16.07 -15.72
C GLU A 426 1.58 -15.83 -14.75
N TRP A 427 2.01 -14.57 -14.66
CA TRP A 427 3.00 -14.18 -13.66
C TRP A 427 2.33 -14.12 -12.28
N HIS A 428 2.98 -14.73 -11.30
CA HIS A 428 2.50 -14.78 -9.93
C HIS A 428 3.60 -14.38 -8.94
N GLY A 429 3.15 -13.97 -7.75
CA GLY A 429 3.99 -13.65 -6.61
C GLY A 429 4.61 -12.26 -6.64
N GLY A 430 5.24 -11.91 -5.52
CA GLY A 430 5.90 -10.62 -5.32
C GLY A 430 4.93 -9.46 -5.13
N VAL A 431 5.49 -8.24 -5.22
CA VAL A 431 4.73 -7.00 -5.05
C VAL A 431 4.76 -6.18 -6.33
N PRO A 432 3.62 -6.07 -7.04
CA PRO A 432 3.52 -5.31 -8.28
C PRO A 432 3.53 -3.81 -8.00
N CYS A 433 4.61 -3.14 -8.38
CA CYS A 433 4.74 -1.68 -8.33
C CYS A 433 4.59 -1.09 -9.73
N VAL A 434 3.67 -0.12 -9.90
CA VAL A 434 3.45 0.56 -11.17
C VAL A 434 4.57 1.57 -11.40
N ILE A 435 5.33 1.38 -12.49
CA ILE A 435 6.46 2.21 -12.90
C ILE A 435 5.99 3.24 -13.94
N ARG A 436 6.62 4.41 -13.92
CA ARG A 436 6.40 5.46 -14.92
C ARG A 436 6.78 4.96 -16.31
N THR A 437 5.86 5.10 -17.28
CA THR A 437 5.99 4.54 -18.64
C THR A 437 7.18 5.09 -19.43
N GLU A 438 7.68 6.27 -19.06
CA GLU A 438 8.82 6.93 -19.70
C GLU A 438 10.17 6.43 -19.18
N ASP A 439 10.19 5.73 -18.04
CA ASP A 439 11.39 5.22 -17.39
C ASP A 439 11.50 3.72 -17.66
N ASP A 440 12.19 3.34 -18.74
CA ASP A 440 12.50 1.93 -19.00
C ASP A 440 13.52 1.37 -17.98
N ASP A 441 14.24 2.23 -17.26
CA ASP A 441 15.14 1.88 -16.13
C ASP A 441 15.10 2.95 -15.00
N PRO A 442 14.07 2.93 -14.14
CA PRO A 442 13.94 3.87 -13.02
C PRO A 442 15.03 3.68 -11.96
N TRP A 443 15.70 2.52 -11.94
CA TRP A 443 16.66 2.16 -10.89
C TRP A 443 17.94 2.99 -10.99
N VAL A 444 18.45 3.23 -12.20
CA VAL A 444 19.64 4.10 -12.40
C VAL A 444 19.34 5.54 -12.01
N GLY A 445 18.16 6.04 -12.38
CA GLY A 445 17.69 7.38 -11.99
C GLY A 445 17.60 7.52 -10.47
N GLY A 446 17.03 6.52 -9.79
CA GLY A 446 17.02 6.48 -8.33
C GLY A 446 18.43 6.43 -7.73
N LEU A 447 19.31 5.57 -8.22
CA LEU A 447 20.67 5.40 -7.68
C LEU A 447 21.51 6.70 -7.77
N THR A 448 21.44 7.37 -8.91
CA THR A 448 22.20 8.61 -9.15
C THR A 448 21.52 9.84 -8.55
N GLY A 449 20.19 9.93 -8.62
CA GLY A 449 19.41 11.06 -8.14
C GLY A 449 19.27 11.10 -6.62
N LEU A 450 18.98 9.96 -5.99
CA LEU A 450 18.68 9.83 -4.56
C LEU A 450 19.92 9.54 -3.73
N LEU A 451 20.62 8.45 -4.03
CA LEU A 451 21.77 8.00 -3.25
C LEU A 451 23.06 8.73 -3.64
N LYS A 452 23.01 9.57 -4.69
CA LYS A 452 24.18 10.28 -5.25
C LYS A 452 25.36 9.31 -5.45
N PHE A 453 25.05 8.11 -5.94
CA PHE A 453 26.02 7.03 -6.03
C PHE A 453 27.24 7.43 -6.85
N ASN A 454 28.43 7.25 -6.26
CA ASN A 454 29.73 7.56 -6.87
C ASN A 454 29.80 8.99 -7.46
N HIS A 455 29.26 9.98 -6.74
CA HIS A 455 29.31 11.37 -7.19
C HIS A 455 30.76 11.85 -7.39
N PRO A 456 31.10 12.46 -8.54
CA PRO A 456 32.46 12.90 -8.82
C PRO A 456 32.93 13.93 -7.79
N PHE A 457 34.18 13.81 -7.36
CA PHE A 457 34.82 14.75 -6.45
C PHE A 457 34.98 16.13 -7.11
N GLY A 458 34.70 17.20 -6.37
CA GLY A 458 35.02 18.58 -6.79
C GLY A 458 34.05 19.24 -7.77
N ARG A 459 32.94 18.60 -8.14
CA ARG A 459 31.80 19.29 -8.76
C ARG A 459 30.78 19.60 -7.67
N GLU A 460 30.47 20.87 -7.46
CA GLU A 460 29.28 21.24 -6.69
C GLU A 460 28.06 20.61 -7.37
N PRO A 461 27.10 20.06 -6.60
CA PRO A 461 25.84 19.63 -7.19
C PRO A 461 25.27 20.82 -7.96
N ALA A 462 24.80 20.60 -9.19
CA ALA A 462 24.04 21.62 -9.89
C ALA A 462 22.94 22.07 -8.93
N GLY A 463 23.04 23.32 -8.45
CA GLY A 463 22.04 23.88 -7.56
C GLY A 463 20.70 23.72 -8.25
N ASP A 464 19.69 23.29 -7.49
CA ASP A 464 18.32 23.37 -7.96
C ASP A 464 18.06 24.85 -8.31
N GLU A 465 18.15 25.22 -9.59
CA GLU A 465 17.66 26.48 -10.13
C GLU A 465 16.13 26.44 -10.04
N PHE A 466 15.60 26.63 -8.82
CA PHE A 466 14.27 27.16 -8.59
C PHE A 466 14.40 28.65 -8.29
N ASP A 467 14.75 29.43 -9.32
CA ASP A 467 14.45 30.86 -9.37
C ASP A 467 13.84 31.16 -10.76
N GLY A 468 12.58 31.58 -10.75
CA GLY A 468 11.77 31.91 -11.93
C GLY A 468 10.29 32.04 -11.63
#